data_AF-A0A5R2NDB5-F1
#
_entry.id   AF-A0A5R2NDB5-F1
#
_cell.length_a   1.000
_cell.length_b   1.000
_cell.length_c   1.000
_cell.angle_alpha   90.00
_cell.angle_beta   90.00
_cell.angle_gamma   90.00
#
_symmetry.space_group_name_H-M   'P 1'
#
loop_
_entity.id
_entity.type
_entity.pdbx_description
1 polymer ?
#
loop_
_entity_poly.entity_id
_entity_poly.type
_entity_poly.pdbx_seq_one_letter_code
_entity_poly.pdbx_strand_id
1 'polypeptide(L)'
;DFGLLVEYGFYLGVYSWVVGCVYAAFRLLWLAIVDGATSPLRLFLNSFWELLSDRRRIANGVNGLVAIMAFISGFTVLKGAIALLAPFSWDQAFAQFSVGLHFGRPTYQWVWWIVESPLAVHFLNLCYNLWFVVLLSAIFSSVAAARDSLLRHQFLLSFMLVWLIGGFGIALIFSSAGPCYYARLGLGDLYQPLMDALQSANRQYPIWALSLQDRL
;
A
#
# COMPACT_ATOMS: atom_id res chain seq x y z
N ASP A 1 6.98 -10.74 -14.14
CA ASP A 1 6.19 -10.35 -15.32
C ASP A 1 6.05 -8.82 -15.33
N PHE A 2 6.66 -8.15 -16.32
CA PHE A 2 6.72 -6.69 -16.38
C PHE A 2 5.36 -6.04 -16.71
N GLY A 3 4.40 -6.80 -17.27
CA GLY A 3 3.10 -6.25 -17.66
C GLY A 3 2.29 -5.71 -16.49
N LEU A 4 2.27 -6.43 -15.36
CA LEU A 4 1.53 -5.99 -14.16
C LEU A 4 2.19 -4.78 -13.49
N LEU A 5 3.52 -4.69 -13.51
CA LEU A 5 4.24 -3.53 -13.00
C LEU A 5 3.91 -2.28 -13.82
N VAL A 6 3.75 -2.43 -15.14
CA VAL A 6 3.31 -1.35 -16.02
C VAL A 6 1.86 -0.98 -15.74
N GLU A 7 0.96 -1.95 -15.55
CA GLU A 7 -0.46 -1.71 -15.27
C GLU A 7 -0.68 -1.06 -13.89
N TYR A 8 -0.09 -1.61 -12.83
CA TYR A 8 -0.12 -1.00 -11.50
C TYR A 8 0.59 0.34 -11.48
N GLY A 9 1.74 0.46 -12.15
CA GLY A 9 2.47 1.72 -12.29
C GLY A 9 1.62 2.78 -13.01
N PHE A 10 0.87 2.37 -14.03
CA PHE A 10 -0.07 3.22 -14.75
C PHE A 10 -1.21 3.67 -13.84
N TYR A 11 -1.91 2.76 -13.16
CA TYR A 11 -2.99 3.11 -12.23
C TYR A 11 -2.50 3.98 -11.09
N LEU A 12 -1.37 3.65 -10.47
CA LEU A 12 -0.74 4.45 -9.44
C LEU A 12 -0.39 5.85 -9.96
N GLY A 13 0.14 5.93 -11.18
CA GLY A 13 0.44 7.18 -11.87
C GLY A 13 -0.83 8.01 -12.09
N VAL A 14 -1.91 7.38 -12.58
CA VAL A 14 -3.22 8.02 -12.77
C VAL A 14 -3.77 8.51 -11.44
N TYR A 15 -3.74 7.71 -10.37
CA TYR A 15 -4.22 8.13 -9.06
C TYR A 15 -3.39 9.27 -8.48
N SER A 16 -2.07 9.17 -8.59
CA SER A 16 -1.16 10.23 -8.14
C SER A 16 -1.36 11.51 -8.95
N TRP A 17 -1.65 11.39 -10.25
CA TRP A 17 -1.98 12.50 -11.13
C TRP A 17 -3.33 13.13 -10.77
N VAL A 18 -4.38 12.34 -10.59
CA VAL A 18 -5.70 12.81 -10.15
C VAL A 18 -5.60 13.51 -8.80
N VAL A 19 -4.94 12.91 -7.81
CA VAL A 19 -4.72 13.52 -6.49
C VAL A 19 -3.89 14.80 -6.62
N GLY A 20 -2.84 14.80 -7.45
CA GLY A 20 -2.04 15.98 -7.74
C GLY A 20 -2.85 17.11 -8.39
N CYS A 21 -3.72 16.79 -9.35
CA CYS A 21 -4.63 17.74 -10.00
C CYS A 21 -5.66 18.30 -9.02
N VAL A 22 -6.26 17.45 -8.19
CA VAL A 22 -7.22 17.87 -7.14
C VAL A 22 -6.53 18.78 -6.13
N TYR A 23 -5.32 18.43 -5.68
CA TYR A 23 -4.53 19.26 -4.77
C TYR A 23 -4.15 20.60 -5.42
N ALA A 24 -3.70 20.60 -6.68
CA ALA A 24 -3.35 21.81 -7.41
C ALA A 24 -4.58 22.72 -7.59
N ALA A 25 -5.71 22.17 -8.01
CA ALA A 25 -6.97 22.90 -8.14
C ALA A 25 -7.43 23.47 -6.79
N PHE A 26 -7.39 22.67 -5.72
CA PHE A 26 -7.70 23.12 -4.36
C PHE A 26 -6.78 24.26 -3.91
N ARG A 27 -5.46 24.14 -4.11
CA ARG A 27 -4.49 25.18 -3.73
C ARG A 27 -4.67 26.46 -4.54
N LEU A 28 -4.97 26.35 -5.84
CA LEU A 28 -5.24 27.52 -6.68
C LEU A 28 -6.52 28.23 -6.24
N LEU A 29 -7.59 27.48 -5.96
CA LEU A 29 -8.84 28.03 -5.44
C LEU A 29 -8.63 28.66 -4.05
N TRP A 30 -7.86 28.02 -3.18
CA TRP A 30 -7.52 28.57 -1.87
C TRP A 30 -6.76 29.90 -1.99
N LEU A 31 -5.71 29.94 -2.82
CA LEU A 31 -4.92 31.15 -3.05
C LEU A 31 -5.75 32.28 -3.67
N ALA A 32 -6.69 31.94 -4.56
CA ALA A 32 -7.56 32.92 -5.21
C ALA A 32 -8.65 33.47 -4.29
N ILE A 33 -9.32 32.60 -3.53
CA ILE A 33 -10.53 32.94 -2.77
C ILE A 33 -10.18 33.39 -1.33
N VAL A 34 -9.28 32.68 -0.66
CA VAL A 34 -8.96 32.93 0.75
C VAL A 34 -7.85 33.97 0.87
N ASP A 35 -6.74 33.77 0.14
CA ASP A 35 -5.58 34.65 0.24
C ASP A 35 -5.70 35.90 -0.67
N GLY A 36 -6.75 35.98 -1.50
CA GLY A 36 -7.02 37.12 -2.38
C GLY A 36 -5.90 37.42 -3.38
N ALA A 37 -5.14 36.40 -3.77
CA ALA A 37 -3.95 36.59 -4.59
C ALA A 37 -4.31 37.11 -6.00
N THR A 38 -3.66 38.20 -6.42
CA THR A 38 -3.87 38.80 -7.76
C THR A 38 -3.36 37.92 -8.91
N SER A 39 -2.45 36.96 -8.63
CA SER A 39 -1.96 35.99 -9.61
C SER A 39 -1.72 34.59 -9.00
N PRO A 40 -2.79 33.81 -8.72
CA PRO A 40 -2.71 32.52 -8.03
C PRO A 40 -1.83 31.50 -8.76
N LEU A 41 -1.90 31.47 -10.10
CA LEU A 41 -1.09 30.59 -10.94
C LEU A 41 0.41 30.89 -10.82
N ARG A 42 0.79 32.17 -10.80
CA ARG A 42 2.20 32.57 -10.71
C ARG A 42 2.77 32.26 -9.33
N LEU A 43 1.99 32.48 -8.26
CA LEU A 43 2.40 32.10 -6.91
C LEU A 43 2.55 30.58 -6.75
N PHE A 44 1.60 29.80 -7.27
CA PHE A 44 1.71 28.35 -7.29
C PHE A 44 2.96 27.87 -8.05
N LEU A 45 3.20 28.39 -9.25
CA LEU A 45 4.37 28.03 -10.07
C LEU A 45 5.69 28.47 -9.42
N ASN A 46 5.74 29.66 -8.81
CA ASN A 46 6.92 30.13 -8.08
C ASN A 46 7.21 29.24 -6.87
N SER A 47 6.19 28.91 -6.07
CA SER A 47 6.35 27.98 -4.94
C SER A 47 6.79 26.59 -5.41
N PHE A 48 6.29 26.12 -6.55
CA PHE A 48 6.72 24.86 -7.15
C PHE A 48 8.17 24.92 -7.65
N TRP A 49 8.57 26.04 -8.26
CA TRP A 49 9.95 26.24 -8.72
C TRP A 49 10.94 26.37 -7.56
N GLU A 50 10.58 27.10 -6.50
CA GLU A 50 11.37 27.19 -5.27
C GLU A 50 11.52 25.82 -4.60
N LEU A 51 10.46 25.02 -4.60
CA LEU A 51 10.46 23.64 -4.13
C LEU A 51 11.44 22.75 -4.90
N LEU A 52 11.60 22.96 -6.21
CA LEU A 52 12.54 22.21 -7.05
C LEU A 52 13.95 22.80 -7.13
N SER A 53 14.14 24.09 -6.84
CA SER A 53 15.41 24.79 -6.99
C SER A 53 16.22 24.91 -5.68
N ASP A 54 15.63 24.60 -4.53
CA ASP A 54 16.33 24.63 -3.24
C ASP A 54 17.36 23.50 -3.15
N ARG A 55 18.65 23.86 -3.30
CA ARG A 55 19.78 22.92 -3.26
C ARG A 55 19.83 22.07 -1.98
N ARG A 56 19.47 22.63 -0.82
CA ARG A 56 19.49 21.90 0.46
C ARG A 56 18.39 20.85 0.48
N ARG A 57 17.21 21.22 0.00
CA ARG A 57 16.07 20.32 -0.15
C ARG A 57 16.36 19.19 -1.14
N ILE A 58 16.98 19.50 -2.27
CA ILE A 58 17.38 18.49 -3.27
C ILE A 58 18.38 17.53 -2.65
N ALA A 59 19.43 18.02 -1.99
CA ALA A 59 20.43 17.16 -1.34
C ALA A 59 19.80 16.25 -0.27
N ASN A 60 18.94 16.80 0.60
CA ASN A 60 18.22 16.04 1.62
C ASN A 60 17.25 15.02 1.01
N GLY A 61 16.57 15.41 -0.07
CA GLY A 61 15.69 14.55 -0.84
C GLY A 61 16.42 13.38 -1.47
N VAL A 62 17.55 13.64 -2.14
CA VAL A 62 18.38 12.60 -2.75
C VAL A 62 18.90 11.64 -1.67
N ASN A 63 19.45 12.15 -0.56
CA ASN A 63 19.93 11.29 0.53
C ASN A 63 18.82 10.43 1.13
N GLY A 64 17.64 11.00 1.38
CA GLY A 64 16.48 10.27 1.89
C GLY A 64 15.98 9.22 0.90
N LEU A 65 15.96 9.56 -0.40
CA LEU A 65 15.54 8.66 -1.46
C LEU A 65 16.52 7.49 -1.63
N VAL A 66 17.82 7.73 -1.61
CA VAL A 66 18.83 6.67 -1.68
C VAL A 66 18.69 5.72 -0.48
N ALA A 67 18.55 6.27 0.73
CA ALA A 67 18.36 5.47 1.94
C ALA A 67 17.09 4.60 1.88
N ILE A 68 15.95 5.17 1.46
CA ILE A 68 14.70 4.41 1.38
C ILE A 68 14.73 3.37 0.25
N MET A 69 15.35 3.68 -0.89
CA MET A 69 15.50 2.74 -2.00
C MET A 69 16.40 1.56 -1.64
N ALA A 70 17.52 1.81 -0.96
CA ALA A 70 18.38 0.75 -0.44
C ALA A 70 17.64 -0.13 0.57
N PHE A 71 16.88 0.49 1.50
CA PHE A 71 16.08 -0.22 2.48
C PHE A 71 14.99 -1.08 1.82
N ILE A 72 14.17 -0.52 0.93
CA ILE A 72 13.10 -1.24 0.25
C ILE A 72 13.66 -2.41 -0.54
N SER A 73 14.77 -2.22 -1.27
CA SER A 73 15.40 -3.29 -2.04
C SER A 73 15.81 -4.47 -1.16
N GLY A 74 16.51 -4.19 -0.05
CA GLY A 74 16.90 -5.23 0.91
C GLY A 74 15.69 -5.87 1.59
N PHE A 75 14.70 -5.08 1.98
CA PHE A 75 13.48 -5.54 2.61
C PHE A 75 12.66 -6.47 1.70
N THR A 76 12.54 -6.16 0.41
CA THR A 76 11.85 -7.03 -0.56
C THR A 76 12.51 -8.39 -0.68
N VAL A 77 13.84 -8.45 -0.73
CA VAL A 77 14.59 -9.72 -0.75
C VAL A 77 14.36 -10.52 0.53
N LEU A 78 14.48 -9.87 1.69
CA LEU A 78 14.24 -10.50 2.99
C LEU A 78 12.82 -11.06 3.10
N LYS A 79 11.81 -10.32 2.63
CA LYS A 79 10.42 -10.77 2.58
C LYS A 79 10.25 -12.02 1.72
N GLY A 80 10.84 -12.05 0.53
CA GLY A 80 10.81 -13.22 -0.34
C GLY A 80 11.49 -14.44 0.28
N ALA A 81 12.58 -14.22 1.02
CA ALA A 81 13.32 -15.29 1.69
C ALA A 81 12.50 -16.00 2.79
N ILE A 82 11.47 -15.37 3.37
CA ILE A 82 10.61 -15.99 4.39
C ILE A 82 10.02 -17.32 3.90
N ALA A 83 9.55 -17.36 2.65
CA ALA A 83 8.96 -18.57 2.08
C ALA A 83 9.94 -19.77 2.04
N LEU A 84 11.24 -19.49 1.92
CA LEU A 84 12.30 -20.49 1.92
C LEU A 84 12.76 -20.85 3.34
N LEU A 85 12.84 -19.85 4.23
CA LEU A 85 13.39 -20.01 5.58
C LEU A 85 12.37 -20.59 6.57
N ALA A 86 11.11 -20.22 6.45
CA ALA A 86 10.02 -20.64 7.32
C ALA A 86 8.77 -20.89 6.47
N PRO A 87 8.59 -22.11 5.93
CA PRO A 87 7.51 -22.42 4.98
C PRO A 87 6.12 -22.39 5.65
N PHE A 88 5.55 -21.19 5.78
CA PHE A 88 4.13 -20.90 6.04
C PHE A 88 3.43 -21.81 7.10
N SER A 89 4.17 -22.20 8.14
CA SER A 89 3.73 -23.22 9.10
C SER A 89 2.59 -22.75 10.01
N TRP A 90 2.35 -21.44 10.10
CA TRP A 90 1.30 -20.88 10.94
C TRP A 90 -0.07 -20.79 10.27
N ASP A 91 -0.20 -21.09 8.98
CA ASP A 91 -1.49 -20.97 8.29
C ASP A 91 -2.59 -21.84 8.92
N GLN A 92 -2.29 -23.10 9.24
CA GLN A 92 -3.27 -23.98 9.88
C GLN A 92 -3.61 -23.51 11.30
N ALA A 93 -2.60 -23.10 12.08
CA ALA A 93 -2.80 -22.61 13.44
C ALA A 93 -3.66 -21.34 13.48
N PHE A 94 -3.40 -20.38 12.59
CA PHE A 94 -4.19 -19.15 12.48
C PHE A 94 -5.59 -19.40 11.94
N ALA A 95 -5.77 -20.31 10.99
CA ALA A 95 -7.10 -20.67 10.51
C ALA A 95 -7.96 -21.29 11.64
N GLN A 96 -7.40 -22.24 12.39
CA GLN A 96 -8.08 -22.86 13.53
C GLN A 96 -8.35 -21.87 14.66
N PHE A 97 -7.37 -21.02 14.98
CA PHE A 97 -7.53 -19.97 15.98
C PHE A 97 -8.62 -18.96 15.59
N SER A 98 -8.65 -18.53 14.33
CA SER A 98 -9.67 -17.64 13.78
C SER A 98 -11.06 -18.26 13.90
N VAL A 99 -11.23 -19.53 13.51
CA VAL A 99 -12.51 -20.26 13.63
C VAL A 99 -12.93 -20.41 15.09
N GLY A 100 -12.01 -20.75 15.99
CA GLY A 100 -12.27 -20.86 17.42
C GLY A 100 -12.74 -19.54 18.05
N LEU A 101 -12.07 -18.43 17.71
CA LEU A 101 -12.42 -17.09 18.16
C LEU A 101 -13.80 -16.64 17.66
N HIS A 102 -14.24 -17.15 16.51
CA HIS A 102 -15.51 -16.81 15.87
C HIS A 102 -16.58 -17.90 16.06
N PHE A 103 -16.53 -18.60 17.19
CA PHE A 103 -17.54 -19.58 17.63
C PHE A 103 -17.74 -20.74 16.64
N GLY A 104 -16.66 -21.24 16.06
CA GLY A 104 -16.69 -22.34 15.10
C GLY A 104 -17.09 -21.92 13.68
N ARG A 105 -17.28 -20.61 13.42
CA ARG A 105 -17.59 -20.08 12.09
C ARG A 105 -16.37 -19.39 11.48
N PRO A 106 -16.02 -19.68 10.22
CA PRO A 106 -14.99 -18.92 9.52
C PRO A 106 -15.31 -17.42 9.49
N THR A 107 -14.32 -16.56 9.76
CA THR A 107 -14.51 -15.10 9.89
C THR A 107 -15.20 -14.47 8.68
N TYR A 108 -14.92 -14.95 7.47
CA TYR A 108 -15.51 -14.40 6.25
C TYR A 108 -17.04 -14.57 6.17
N GLN A 109 -17.61 -15.55 6.89
CA GLN A 109 -19.06 -15.76 6.90
C GLN A 109 -19.80 -14.64 7.65
N TRP A 110 -19.17 -13.98 8.62
CA TRP A 110 -19.77 -12.84 9.33
C TRP A 110 -19.95 -11.61 8.44
N VAL A 111 -19.09 -11.49 7.43
CA VAL A 111 -19.09 -10.38 6.46
C VAL A 111 -19.58 -10.84 5.08
N TRP A 112 -20.30 -11.96 5.02
CA TRP A 112 -20.75 -12.55 3.76
C TRP A 112 -21.62 -11.59 2.94
N TRP A 113 -22.41 -10.76 3.62
CA TRP A 113 -23.24 -9.71 3.02
C TRP A 113 -22.43 -8.65 2.24
N ILE A 114 -21.13 -8.49 2.55
CA ILE A 114 -20.22 -7.67 1.74
C ILE A 114 -19.75 -8.49 0.53
N VAL A 115 -19.32 -9.73 0.77
CA VAL A 115 -18.75 -10.63 -0.24
C VAL A 115 -19.74 -10.93 -1.37
N GLU A 116 -21.03 -11.05 -1.05
CA GLU A 116 -22.09 -11.30 -2.03
C GLU A 116 -22.39 -10.12 -2.96
N SER A 117 -21.94 -8.90 -2.62
CA SER A 117 -22.15 -7.69 -3.40
C SER A 117 -20.89 -7.33 -4.21
N PRO A 118 -20.86 -7.56 -5.53
CA PRO A 118 -19.69 -7.27 -6.36
C PRO A 118 -19.26 -5.80 -6.30
N LEU A 119 -20.23 -4.88 -6.17
CA LEU A 119 -19.97 -3.46 -6.02
C LEU A 119 -19.31 -3.15 -4.66
N ALA A 120 -19.78 -3.77 -3.58
CA ALA A 120 -19.19 -3.57 -2.26
C ALA A 120 -17.75 -4.11 -2.19
N VAL A 121 -17.50 -5.28 -2.78
CA VAL A 121 -16.15 -5.85 -2.88
C VAL A 121 -15.24 -4.96 -3.73
N HIS A 122 -15.72 -4.44 -4.86
CA HIS A 122 -14.93 -3.53 -5.70
C HIS A 122 -14.59 -2.23 -4.96
N PHE A 123 -15.56 -1.64 -4.25
CA PHE A 123 -15.32 -0.45 -3.44
C PHE A 123 -14.31 -0.73 -2.31
N LEU A 124 -14.41 -1.88 -1.64
CA LEU A 124 -13.45 -2.30 -0.63
C LEU A 124 -12.05 -2.48 -1.24
N ASN A 125 -11.94 -3.08 -2.42
CA ASN A 125 -10.68 -3.18 -3.16
C ASN A 125 -10.11 -1.80 -3.50
N LEU A 126 -10.93 -0.83 -3.92
CA LEU A 126 -10.49 0.54 -4.16
C LEU A 126 -9.95 1.18 -2.86
N CYS A 127 -10.73 1.13 -1.78
CA CYS A 127 -10.32 1.66 -0.47
C CYS A 127 -9.04 1.01 0.05
N TYR A 128 -8.89 -0.30 -0.15
CA TYR A 128 -7.65 -1.00 0.14
C TYR A 128 -6.51 -0.37 -0.66
N ASN A 129 -6.59 -0.28 -1.98
CA ASN A 129 -5.47 0.25 -2.78
C ASN A 129 -5.11 1.73 -2.44
N LEU A 130 -6.03 2.52 -1.88
CA LEU A 130 -5.74 3.89 -1.41
C LEU A 130 -4.73 3.94 -0.25
N TRP A 131 -4.57 2.89 0.56
CA TRP A 131 -3.56 2.89 1.64
C TRP A 131 -2.15 3.09 1.08
N PHE A 132 -1.89 2.60 -0.14
CA PHE A 132 -0.61 2.74 -0.81
C PHE A 132 -0.33 4.19 -1.23
N VAL A 133 -1.37 4.94 -1.62
CA VAL A 133 -1.26 6.39 -1.92
C VAL A 133 -0.86 7.15 -0.65
N VAL A 134 -1.48 6.82 0.48
CA VAL A 134 -1.14 7.43 1.78
C VAL A 134 0.30 7.11 2.17
N LEU A 135 0.72 5.85 2.02
CA LEU A 135 2.07 5.39 2.30
C LEU A 135 3.12 6.16 1.48
N LEU A 136 2.95 6.18 0.15
CA LEU A 136 3.88 6.88 -0.74
C LEU A 136 3.91 8.37 -0.44
N SER A 137 2.75 8.99 -0.25
CA SER A 137 2.66 10.42 0.09
C SER A 137 3.41 10.75 1.39
N ALA A 138 3.31 9.89 2.41
CA ALA A 138 4.02 10.07 3.67
C ALA A 138 5.56 9.95 3.49
N ILE A 139 6.03 8.97 2.72
CA ILE A 139 7.46 8.82 2.44
C ILE A 139 7.98 9.99 1.60
N PHE A 140 7.33 10.32 0.49
CA PHE A 140 7.76 11.40 -0.40
C PHE A 140 7.71 12.76 0.28
N SER A 141 6.71 13.04 1.12
CA SER A 141 6.66 14.29 1.88
C SER A 141 7.79 14.39 2.91
N SER A 142 8.14 13.29 3.57
CA SER A 142 9.27 13.24 4.50
C SER A 142 10.62 13.39 3.80
N VAL A 143 10.81 12.71 2.66
CA VAL A 143 12.02 12.80 1.84
C VAL A 143 12.16 14.21 1.25
N ALA A 144 11.08 14.79 0.73
CA ALA A 144 11.08 16.12 0.13
C ALA A 144 11.03 17.26 1.15
N ALA A 145 11.15 17.00 2.45
CA ALA A 145 11.16 18.05 3.46
C ALA A 145 12.43 18.92 3.33
N ALA A 146 12.26 20.24 3.23
CA ALA A 146 13.36 21.18 3.02
C ALA A 146 14.33 21.26 4.21
N ARG A 147 13.81 21.08 5.43
CA ARG A 147 14.60 21.16 6.66
C ARG A 147 15.13 19.79 7.03
N ASP A 148 16.45 19.74 7.21
CA ASP A 148 17.08 18.60 7.85
C ASP A 148 16.77 18.64 9.34
N SER A 149 15.72 17.93 9.74
CA SER A 149 15.17 17.97 11.09
C SER A 149 15.29 16.61 11.76
N LEU A 150 15.36 16.61 13.09
CA LEU A 150 15.28 15.38 13.87
C LEU A 150 13.99 14.61 13.58
N LEU A 151 12.87 15.33 13.38
CA LEU A 151 11.57 14.72 13.09
C LEU A 151 11.58 13.91 11.77
N ARG A 152 12.23 14.45 10.72
CA ARG A 152 12.39 13.74 9.43
C ARG A 152 13.15 12.42 9.63
N HIS A 153 14.28 12.46 10.33
CA HIS A 153 15.08 11.26 10.61
C HIS A 153 14.32 10.27 11.48
N GLN A 154 13.66 10.75 12.54
CA GLN A 154 12.82 9.92 13.39
C GLN A 154 11.74 9.22 12.58
N PHE A 155 11.05 9.93 11.69
CA PHE A 155 10.04 9.34 10.81
C PHE A 155 10.64 8.24 9.92
N LEU A 156 11.71 8.54 9.18
CA LEU A 156 12.32 7.58 8.25
C LEU A 156 12.88 6.35 8.97
N LEU A 157 13.55 6.54 10.12
CA LEU A 157 14.06 5.45 10.93
C LEU A 157 12.93 4.63 11.55
N SER A 158 11.90 5.28 12.10
CA SER A 158 10.74 4.58 12.67
C SER A 158 10.01 3.78 11.59
N PHE A 159 9.86 4.34 10.40
CA PHE A 159 9.33 3.64 9.23
C PHE A 159 10.16 2.40 8.92
N MET A 160 11.47 2.54 8.73
CA MET A 160 12.35 1.41 8.43
C MET A 160 12.33 0.34 9.53
N LEU A 161 12.32 0.75 10.80
CA LEU A 161 12.30 -0.16 11.94
C LEU A 161 10.97 -0.91 12.06
N VAL A 162 9.83 -0.24 11.91
CA VAL A 162 8.51 -0.90 11.94
C VAL A 162 8.40 -1.92 10.81
N TRP A 163 8.85 -1.57 9.61
CA TRP A 163 8.85 -2.48 8.47
C TRP A 163 9.83 -3.64 8.66
N LEU A 164 11.02 -3.41 9.19
CA LEU A 164 11.99 -4.48 9.43
C LEU A 164 11.53 -5.42 10.55
N ILE A 165 11.12 -4.87 11.70
CA ILE A 165 10.71 -5.67 12.86
C ILE A 165 9.39 -6.38 12.57
N GLY A 166 8.35 -5.65 12.18
CA GLY A 166 7.03 -6.23 11.93
C GLY A 166 6.95 -6.97 10.60
N GLY A 167 7.44 -6.33 9.54
CA GLY A 167 7.39 -6.89 8.20
C GLY A 167 8.35 -8.05 7.99
N PHE A 168 9.54 -8.08 8.57
CA PHE A 168 10.43 -9.24 8.41
C PHE A 168 10.52 -10.09 9.67
N GLY A 169 10.92 -9.52 10.82
CA GLY A 169 11.17 -10.30 12.03
C GLY A 169 9.94 -11.06 12.54
N ILE A 170 8.85 -10.36 12.81
CA ILE A 170 7.59 -10.96 13.29
C ILE A 170 7.00 -11.87 12.21
N ALA A 171 7.01 -11.44 10.94
CA ALA A 171 6.49 -12.25 9.84
C ALA A 171 7.28 -13.55 9.62
N LEU A 172 8.58 -13.58 9.91
CA LEU A 172 9.39 -14.81 9.85
C LEU A 172 8.99 -15.78 10.97
N ILE A 173 8.80 -15.27 12.19
CA ILE A 173 8.37 -16.08 13.34
C ILE A 173 6.97 -16.66 13.13
N PHE A 174 6.05 -15.84 12.64
CA PHE A 174 4.65 -16.16 12.40
C PHE A 174 4.34 -16.32 10.91
N SER A 175 5.22 -17.02 10.19
CA SER A 175 5.11 -17.17 8.73
C SER A 175 3.79 -17.83 8.35
N SER A 176 2.94 -17.08 7.63
CA SER A 176 1.65 -17.50 7.08
C SER A 176 1.43 -16.79 5.74
N ALA A 177 1.03 -17.54 4.72
CA ALA A 177 0.69 -17.02 3.41
C ALA A 177 -0.70 -16.37 3.42
N GLY A 178 -1.58 -16.87 4.28
CA GLY A 178 -2.91 -16.35 4.52
C GLY A 178 -4.03 -17.13 3.81
N PRO A 179 -5.29 -16.74 4.07
CA PRO A 179 -6.48 -17.48 3.64
C PRO A 179 -6.58 -17.76 2.13
N CYS A 180 -6.08 -16.85 1.31
CA CYS A 180 -6.20 -16.94 -0.14
C CYS A 180 -5.26 -17.95 -0.79
N TYR A 181 -4.20 -18.38 -0.08
CA TYR A 181 -3.29 -19.46 -0.51
C TYR A 181 -3.55 -20.77 0.22
N TYR A 182 -4.48 -20.81 1.18
CA TYR A 182 -4.71 -21.96 2.06
C TYR A 182 -4.95 -23.27 1.29
N ALA A 183 -5.80 -23.25 0.25
CA ALA A 183 -6.05 -24.39 -0.61
C ALA A 183 -4.82 -24.74 -1.48
N ARG A 184 -4.08 -23.73 -1.96
CA ARG A 184 -2.85 -23.93 -2.77
C ARG A 184 -1.73 -24.58 -1.97
N LEU A 185 -1.71 -24.36 -0.65
CA LEU A 185 -0.80 -25.02 0.29
C LEU A 185 -1.24 -26.43 0.70
N GLY A 186 -2.38 -26.92 0.19
CA GLY A 186 -2.89 -28.26 0.50
C GLY A 186 -3.49 -28.39 1.91
N LEU A 187 -3.84 -27.28 2.55
CA LEU A 187 -4.36 -27.26 3.93
C LEU A 187 -5.88 -27.50 4.02
N GLY A 188 -6.57 -27.58 2.88
CA GLY A 188 -8.00 -27.83 2.78
C GLY A 188 -8.77 -26.75 2.00
N ASP A 189 -10.10 -26.82 2.04
CA ASP A 189 -11.02 -26.01 1.25
C ASP A 189 -11.74 -24.91 2.08
N LEU A 190 -11.29 -24.66 3.31
CA LEU A 190 -11.93 -23.75 4.27
C LEU A 190 -12.33 -22.39 3.69
N TYR A 191 -11.46 -21.82 2.85
CA TYR A 191 -11.63 -20.51 2.21
C TYR A 191 -12.04 -20.61 0.73
N GLN A 192 -12.26 -21.80 0.19
CA GLN A 192 -12.65 -21.99 -1.21
C GLN A 192 -13.96 -21.25 -1.56
N PRO A 193 -15.03 -21.30 -0.74
CA PRO A 193 -16.26 -20.56 -1.06
C PRO A 193 -16.05 -19.04 -1.15
N LEU A 194 -15.15 -18.49 -0.31
CA LEU A 194 -14.77 -17.08 -0.37
C LEU A 194 -14.03 -16.78 -1.67
N MET A 195 -13.05 -17.60 -2.04
CA MET A 195 -12.27 -17.40 -3.26
C MET A 195 -13.15 -17.49 -4.52
N ASP A 196 -14.10 -18.42 -4.55
CA ASP A 196 -15.04 -18.56 -5.68
C ASP A 196 -15.95 -17.33 -5.80
N ALA A 197 -16.45 -16.81 -4.67
CA ALA A 197 -17.26 -15.59 -4.65
C ALA A 197 -16.47 -14.36 -5.13
N LEU A 198 -15.21 -14.21 -4.70
CA LEU A 198 -14.33 -13.13 -5.14
C LEU A 198 -14.02 -13.24 -6.65
N GLN A 199 -13.77 -14.45 -7.17
CA GLN A 199 -13.58 -14.66 -8.60
C GLN A 199 -14.83 -14.35 -9.41
N SER A 200 -16.02 -14.67 -8.89
CA SER A 200 -17.30 -14.30 -9.51
C SER A 200 -17.49 -12.78 -9.57
N ALA A 201 -17.23 -12.07 -8.46
CA ALA A 201 -17.30 -10.62 -8.38
C ALA A 201 -16.31 -9.95 -9.36
N ASN A 202 -15.10 -10.50 -9.51
CA ASN A 202 -14.07 -10.02 -10.42
C ASN A 202 -14.51 -9.99 -11.90
N ARG A 203 -15.44 -10.87 -12.30
CA ARG A 203 -15.99 -10.89 -13.66
C ARG A 203 -16.90 -9.70 -13.95
N GLN A 204 -17.47 -9.07 -12.92
CA GLN A 204 -18.36 -7.91 -13.05
C GLN A 204 -17.60 -6.60 -12.87
N TYR A 205 -16.81 -6.52 -11.80
CA TYR A 205 -15.95 -5.37 -11.51
C TYR A 205 -14.54 -5.87 -11.21
N PRO A 206 -13.50 -5.31 -11.84
CA PRO A 206 -12.14 -5.79 -11.65
C PRO A 206 -11.68 -5.62 -10.19
N ILE A 207 -11.09 -6.68 -9.64
CA ILE A 207 -10.48 -6.75 -8.32
C ILE A 207 -8.98 -6.99 -8.52
N TRP A 208 -8.20 -5.91 -8.51
CA TRP A 208 -6.77 -5.96 -8.83
C TRP A 208 -5.98 -6.90 -7.89
N ALA A 209 -6.40 -7.00 -6.62
CA ALA A 209 -5.75 -7.86 -5.64
C ALA A 209 -5.68 -9.34 -6.09
N LEU A 210 -6.69 -9.85 -6.81
CA LEU A 210 -6.69 -11.23 -7.30
C LEU A 210 -5.63 -11.45 -8.40
N SER A 211 -5.49 -10.49 -9.31
CA SER A 211 -4.49 -10.57 -10.39
C SER A 211 -3.05 -10.58 -9.88
N LEU A 212 -2.80 -9.87 -8.77
CA LEU A 212 -1.50 -9.86 -8.09
C LEU A 212 -1.27 -11.19 -7.35
N GLN A 213 -2.30 -11.69 -6.67
CA GLN A 213 -2.26 -12.96 -5.94
C GLN A 213 -1.92 -14.16 -6.85
N ASP A 214 -2.41 -14.18 -8.08
CA ASP A 214 -2.14 -15.28 -9.02
C ASP A 214 -0.68 -15.34 -9.52
N ARG A 215 0.11 -14.29 -9.26
CA ARG A 215 1.49 -14.15 -9.74
C ARG A 215 2.55 -14.33 -8.65
N LEU A 216 2.11 -14.54 -7.41
CA LEU A 216 2.94 -14.80 -6.22
C LEU A 216 2.98 -16.31 -5.95
#